data_AF-A0A6C0LN62-F1
#
_entry.id   AF-A0A6C0LN62-F1
#
_cell.length_a   1.000
_cell.length_b   1.000
_cell.length_c   1.000
_cell.angle_alpha   90.00
_cell.angle_beta   90.00
_cell.angle_gamma   90.00
#
_symmetry.space_group_name_H-M   'P 1'
#
loop_
_entity.id
_entity.type
_entity.pdbx_description
1 polymer ?
#
loop_
_entity_poly.entity_id
_entity_poly.type
_entity_poly.pdbx_seq_one_letter_code
_entity_poly.pdbx_strand_id
1 'polypeptide(L)'
;MAEINFSLLSEVIFTNDKAFKDIDTPTAKMLKCVSKNASLNKNIQMKIDVCKARYYFNKITDIINSVILNKEFFKRQHIGIPKINLTDFITEFDKENEVVKDGFRELIVIQYKLSLHYYTKARDYEMDDYLEDCVQYKKVLQTLGYYDYYKNYVVSKPHFIMSPENLYEYIL
;
A
#
# COMPACT_ATOMS: atom_id res chain seq x y z
N MET A 1 12.94 22.87 19.42
CA MET A 1 12.94 21.49 19.95
C MET A 1 12.84 20.55 18.77
N ALA A 2 13.73 19.57 18.65
CA ALA A 2 13.64 18.59 17.57
C ALA A 2 12.44 17.67 17.82
N GLU A 3 11.56 17.53 16.83
CA GLU A 3 10.45 16.59 16.91
C GLU A 3 10.97 15.15 17.02
N ILE A 4 10.45 14.40 17.97
CA ILE A 4 10.80 13.00 18.16
C ILE A 4 10.28 12.23 16.94
N ASN A 5 11.18 11.60 16.19
CA ASN A 5 10.84 10.80 15.02
C ASN A 5 10.25 9.45 15.47
N PHE A 6 8.92 9.41 15.63
CA PHE A 6 8.19 8.23 16.07
C PHE A 6 8.27 7.04 15.10
N SER A 7 8.54 7.29 13.81
CA SER A 7 8.72 6.22 12.82
C SER A 7 10.00 5.42 13.09
N LEU A 8 11.09 6.13 13.38
CA LEU A 8 12.38 5.54 13.74
C LEU A 8 12.27 4.75 15.06
N LEU A 9 11.53 5.29 16.03
CA LEU A 9 11.28 4.64 17.31
C LEU A 9 10.49 3.33 17.15
N SER A 10 9.47 3.30 16.29
CA SER A 10 8.73 2.06 16.01
C SER A 10 9.60 1.02 15.29
N GLU A 11 10.44 1.43 14.34
CA GLU A 11 11.33 0.53 13.61
C GLU A 11 12.39 -0.09 14.53
N VAL A 12 12.97 0.69 15.46
CA VAL A 12 13.95 0.17 16.42
C VAL A 12 13.33 -0.83 17.41
N ILE A 13 12.08 -0.60 17.84
CA ILE A 13 11.41 -1.45 18.84
C ILE A 13 10.95 -2.79 18.23
N PHE A 14 10.47 -2.81 16.98
CA PHE A 14 9.78 -3.98 16.43
C PHE A 14 10.62 -4.87 15.50
N THR A 15 11.83 -4.46 15.10
CA THR A 15 12.55 -5.16 14.02
C THR A 15 13.76 -5.98 14.47
N ASN A 16 14.05 -6.08 15.78
CA ASN A 16 15.36 -6.62 16.17
C ASN A 16 15.38 -7.42 17.48
N ASP A 17 14.88 -8.65 17.48
CA ASP A 17 15.03 -9.60 18.60
C ASP A 17 16.51 -9.84 18.99
N LYS A 18 17.46 -9.67 18.05
CA LYS A 18 18.91 -9.73 18.36
C LYS A 18 19.42 -8.51 19.13
N ALA A 19 18.77 -7.34 19.01
CA ALA A 19 19.18 -6.12 19.72
C ALA A 19 18.84 -6.15 21.22
N PHE A 20 17.93 -7.02 21.65
CA PHE A 20 17.51 -7.12 23.05
C PHE A 20 18.20 -8.25 23.84
N LYS A 21 19.18 -8.95 23.22
CA LYS A 21 19.83 -10.12 23.82
C LYS A 21 20.62 -9.80 25.10
N ASP A 22 21.15 -8.58 25.21
CA ASP A 22 22.02 -8.13 26.32
C ASP A 22 21.40 -7.02 27.16
N ILE A 23 20.08 -6.85 27.11
CA ILE A 23 19.38 -5.78 27.85
C ILE A 23 19.02 -6.25 29.25
N ASP A 24 19.40 -5.46 30.26
CA ASP A 24 19.07 -5.76 31.66
C ASP A 24 17.55 -5.80 31.89
N THR A 25 17.14 -6.57 32.89
CA THR A 25 15.72 -6.82 33.18
C THR A 25 14.90 -5.54 33.42
N PRO A 26 15.40 -4.53 34.18
CA PRO A 26 14.75 -3.22 34.28
C PRO A 26 14.51 -2.54 32.92
N THR A 27 15.54 -2.44 32.08
CA THR A 27 15.47 -1.80 30.76
C THR A 27 14.49 -2.55 29.84
N ALA A 28 14.50 -3.88 29.84
CA ALA A 28 13.55 -4.70 29.09
C ALA A 28 12.10 -4.48 29.55
N LYS A 29 11.86 -4.32 30.87
CA LYS A 29 10.53 -4.01 31.42
C LYS A 29 10.05 -2.61 31.01
N MET A 30 10.94 -1.63 31.00
CA MET A 30 10.62 -0.27 30.54
C MET A 30 10.25 -0.27 29.06
N LEU A 31 11.05 -0.92 28.20
CA LEU A 31 10.77 -1.06 26.77
C LEU A 31 9.44 -1.78 26.53
N LYS A 32 9.15 -2.84 27.28
CA LYS A 32 7.84 -3.54 27.22
C LYS A 32 6.68 -2.61 27.61
N CYS A 33 6.85 -1.77 28.64
CA CYS A 33 5.83 -0.81 29.07
C CYS A 33 5.61 0.28 28.02
N VAL A 34 6.68 0.85 27.48
CA VAL A 34 6.62 1.85 26.40
C VAL A 34 5.96 1.25 25.16
N SER A 35 6.33 0.04 24.77
CA SER A 35 5.73 -0.67 23.62
C SER A 35 4.25 -0.95 23.83
N LYS A 36 3.85 -1.36 25.04
CA LYS A 36 2.45 -1.57 25.42
C LYS A 36 1.66 -0.26 25.40
N ASN A 37 2.23 0.85 25.87
CA ASN A 37 1.56 2.14 25.86
C ASN A 37 1.50 2.72 24.43
N ALA A 38 2.52 2.47 23.62
CA ALA A 38 2.54 2.85 22.21
C ALA A 38 1.49 2.08 21.40
N SER A 39 1.29 0.78 21.66
CA SER A 39 0.23 0.00 21.00
C SER A 39 -1.18 0.42 21.41
N LEU A 40 -1.33 1.06 22.57
CA LEU A 40 -2.59 1.66 23.01
C LEU A 40 -2.78 3.10 22.50
N ASN A 41 -1.75 3.70 21.91
CA ASN A 41 -1.82 5.05 21.35
C ASN A 41 -2.46 5.00 19.96
N LYS A 42 -3.67 5.57 19.84
CA LYS A 42 -4.43 5.59 18.59
C LYS A 42 -3.69 6.24 17.42
N ASN A 43 -2.89 7.28 17.67
CA ASN A 43 -2.16 7.98 16.61
C ASN A 43 -1.01 7.13 16.07
N ILE A 44 -0.32 6.39 16.95
CA ILE A 44 0.74 5.45 16.55
C ILE A 44 0.12 4.28 15.77
N GLN A 45 -0.97 3.71 16.29
CA GLN A 45 -1.67 2.62 15.61
C GLN A 45 -2.14 3.03 14.21
N MET A 46 -2.74 4.22 14.08
CA MET A 46 -3.16 4.75 12.78
C MET A 46 -1.99 4.91 11.80
N LYS A 47 -0.82 5.39 12.27
CA LYS A 47 0.38 5.47 11.42
C LYS A 47 0.86 4.09 10.97
N ILE A 48 0.84 3.10 11.86
CA ILE A 48 1.18 1.70 11.52
C ILE A 48 0.20 1.15 10.46
N ASP A 49 -1.09 1.38 10.64
CA ASP A 49 -2.12 0.93 9.69
C ASP A 49 -1.95 1.59 8.31
N VAL A 50 -1.59 2.88 8.25
CA VAL A 50 -1.25 3.57 7.00
C VAL A 50 -0.01 2.96 6.33
N CYS A 51 1.04 2.65 7.09
CA CYS A 51 2.23 1.99 6.56
C CYS A 51 1.89 0.59 6.02
N LYS A 52 1.03 -0.16 6.71
CA LYS A 52 0.55 -1.47 6.24
C LYS A 52 -0.29 -1.35 4.97
N ALA A 53 -1.19 -0.37 4.87
CA ALA A 53 -1.97 -0.14 3.66
C ALA A 53 -1.06 0.09 2.44
N ARG A 54 0.01 0.88 2.63
CA ARG A 54 1.06 1.10 1.61
C ARG A 54 1.83 -0.17 1.28
N TYR A 55 2.15 -0.99 2.28
CA TYR A 55 2.81 -2.28 2.05
C TYR A 55 1.98 -3.17 1.12
N TYR A 56 0.67 -3.32 1.38
CA TYR A 56 -0.21 -4.09 0.50
C TYR A 56 -0.36 -3.46 -0.88
N PHE A 57 -0.41 -2.14 -0.97
CA PHE A 57 -0.43 -1.43 -2.25
C PHE A 57 0.82 -1.70 -3.09
N ASN A 58 2.01 -1.61 -2.49
CA ASN A 58 3.26 -1.92 -3.17
C ASN A 58 3.30 -3.39 -3.61
N LYS A 59 2.88 -4.30 -2.72
CA LYS A 59 2.80 -5.73 -3.03
C LYS A 59 1.91 -6.03 -4.24
N ILE A 60 0.75 -5.37 -4.37
CA ILE A 60 -0.11 -5.56 -5.54
C ILE A 60 0.48 -4.92 -6.79
N THR A 61 1.11 -3.75 -6.65
CA THR A 61 1.81 -3.08 -7.74
C THR A 61 2.94 -3.95 -8.29
N ASP A 62 3.71 -4.61 -7.42
CA ASP A 62 4.76 -5.53 -7.82
C ASP A 62 4.22 -6.75 -8.57
N ILE A 63 3.09 -7.31 -8.10
CA ILE A 63 2.39 -8.40 -8.80
C ILE A 63 1.95 -7.94 -10.20
N ILE A 64 1.35 -6.76 -10.32
CA ILE A 64 0.91 -6.19 -11.60
C ILE A 64 2.10 -5.95 -12.53
N ASN A 65 3.15 -5.30 -12.04
CA ASN A 65 4.37 -5.02 -12.79
C ASN A 65 5.02 -6.31 -13.29
N SER A 66 5.02 -7.38 -12.49
CA SER A 66 5.55 -8.67 -12.92
C SER A 66 4.78 -9.26 -14.11
N VAL A 67 3.46 -9.06 -14.18
CA VAL A 67 2.64 -9.50 -15.32
C VAL A 67 2.95 -8.65 -16.56
N ILE A 68 3.02 -7.32 -16.39
CA ILE A 68 3.25 -6.38 -17.48
C ILE A 68 4.66 -6.53 -18.07
N LEU A 69 5.69 -6.67 -17.24
CA LEU A 69 7.07 -6.87 -17.70
C LEU A 69 7.23 -8.15 -18.54
N ASN A 70 6.41 -9.18 -18.27
CA ASN A 70 6.41 -10.42 -19.02
C ASN A 70 5.49 -10.39 -20.26
N LYS A 71 4.89 -9.23 -20.62
CA LYS A 71 3.98 -9.11 -21.76
C LYS A 71 4.56 -9.62 -23.08
N GLU A 72 5.82 -9.29 -23.37
CA GLU A 72 6.48 -9.67 -24.61
C GLU A 72 6.74 -11.17 -24.69
N PHE A 73 6.99 -11.81 -23.54
CA PHE A 73 7.08 -13.26 -23.45
C PHE A 73 5.73 -13.91 -23.80
N PHE A 74 4.61 -13.43 -23.23
CA PHE A 74 3.29 -13.96 -23.55
C PHE A 74 2.90 -13.73 -25.02
N LYS A 75 3.15 -12.53 -25.56
CA LYS A 75 2.94 -12.20 -26.98
C LYS A 75 3.70 -13.16 -27.91
N ARG A 76 4.98 -13.47 -27.61
CA ARG A 76 5.80 -14.42 -28.38
C ARG A 76 5.30 -15.85 -28.32
N GLN A 77 4.64 -16.24 -27.23
CA GLN A 77 4.02 -17.55 -27.11
C GLN A 77 2.61 -17.62 -27.73
N HIS A 78 2.11 -16.53 -28.32
CA HIS A 78 0.72 -16.38 -28.76
C HIS A 78 -0.30 -16.66 -27.65
N ILE A 79 0.10 -16.39 -26.40
CA ILE A 79 -0.76 -16.47 -25.22
C ILE A 79 -1.15 -15.04 -24.84
N GLY A 80 -2.42 -14.79 -24.55
CA GLY A 80 -2.84 -13.49 -24.02
C GLY A 80 -2.16 -13.19 -22.68
N ILE A 81 -1.96 -11.91 -22.36
CA ILE A 81 -1.40 -11.53 -21.06
C ILE A 81 -2.34 -12.04 -19.97
N PRO A 82 -1.86 -12.88 -19.03
CA PRO A 82 -2.72 -13.43 -17.99
C PRO A 82 -3.18 -12.30 -17.08
N LYS A 83 -4.43 -12.39 -16.62
CA LYS A 83 -4.90 -11.53 -15.53
C LYS A 83 -4.21 -11.96 -14.25
N ILE A 84 -3.87 -10.99 -13.40
CA ILE A 84 -3.32 -11.26 -12.07
C ILE A 84 -4.17 -12.29 -11.30
N ASN A 85 -3.50 -13.25 -10.66
CA ASN A 85 -4.10 -14.14 -9.68
C ASN A 85 -3.91 -13.52 -8.29
N LEU A 86 -5.02 -13.29 -7.60
CA LEU A 86 -5.05 -12.58 -6.32
C LEU A 86 -5.34 -13.49 -5.12
N THR A 87 -5.42 -14.81 -5.32
CA THR A 87 -5.88 -15.74 -4.27
C THR A 87 -5.04 -15.65 -3.00
N ASP A 88 -3.71 -15.71 -3.14
CA ASP A 88 -2.80 -15.65 -2.00
C ASP A 88 -2.82 -14.26 -1.35
N PHE A 89 -2.87 -13.20 -2.17
CA PHE A 89 -2.99 -11.83 -1.69
C PHE A 89 -4.24 -11.63 -0.85
N ILE A 90 -5.41 -12.07 -1.32
CA ILE A 90 -6.69 -11.94 -0.62
C ILE A 90 -6.66 -12.69 0.70
N THR A 91 -6.15 -13.92 0.70
CA THR A 91 -6.08 -14.76 1.91
C THR A 91 -5.26 -14.09 3.03
N GLU A 92 -4.23 -13.35 2.67
CA GLU A 92 -3.43 -12.56 3.61
C GLU A 92 -4.15 -11.26 4.00
N PHE A 93 -4.62 -10.50 3.01
CA PHE A 93 -5.20 -9.18 3.16
C PHE A 93 -6.54 -9.18 3.93
N ASP A 94 -7.34 -10.24 3.82
CA ASP A 94 -8.63 -10.38 4.50
C ASP A 94 -8.49 -10.36 6.03
N LYS A 95 -7.31 -10.74 6.55
CA LYS A 95 -7.01 -10.77 7.99
C LYS A 95 -6.72 -9.38 8.58
N GLU A 96 -6.55 -8.37 7.74
CA GLU A 96 -6.24 -7.02 8.20
C GLU A 96 -7.49 -6.28 8.72
N ASN A 97 -7.23 -5.24 9.51
CA ASN A 97 -8.27 -4.38 10.05
C ASN A 97 -8.86 -3.43 8.99
N GLU A 98 -10.02 -2.84 9.29
CA GLU A 98 -10.74 -1.97 8.37
C GLU A 98 -9.96 -0.70 7.98
N VAL A 99 -9.12 -0.15 8.88
CA VAL A 99 -8.31 1.04 8.57
C VAL A 99 -7.27 0.74 7.48
N VAL A 100 -6.61 -0.42 7.58
CA VAL A 100 -5.68 -0.89 6.54
C VAL A 100 -6.42 -1.12 5.22
N LYS A 101 -7.60 -1.75 5.28
CA LYS A 101 -8.43 -2.04 4.09
C LYS A 101 -8.92 -0.78 3.41
N ASP A 102 -9.40 0.20 4.18
CA ASP A 102 -9.84 1.51 3.69
C ASP A 102 -8.69 2.29 3.05
N GLY A 103 -7.54 2.35 3.72
CA GLY A 103 -6.34 3.00 3.19
C GLY A 103 -5.85 2.36 1.89
N PHE A 104 -5.88 1.02 1.82
CA PHE A 104 -5.51 0.29 0.60
C PHE A 104 -6.52 0.51 -0.53
N ARG A 105 -7.83 0.45 -0.23
CA ARG A 105 -8.90 0.74 -1.20
C ARG A 105 -8.68 2.09 -1.87
N GLU A 106 -8.39 3.11 -1.08
CA GLU A 106 -8.13 4.46 -1.57
C GLU A 106 -6.95 4.51 -2.55
N LEU A 107 -5.81 3.92 -2.18
CA LEU A 107 -4.62 3.89 -3.02
C LEU A 107 -4.87 3.20 -4.37
N ILE A 108 -5.58 2.08 -4.37
CA ILE A 108 -5.90 1.34 -5.60
C ILE A 108 -6.86 2.12 -6.50
N VAL A 109 -7.86 2.78 -5.90
CA VAL A 109 -8.83 3.58 -6.66
C VAL A 109 -8.15 4.78 -7.30
N ILE A 110 -7.26 5.46 -6.58
CA ILE A 110 -6.44 6.56 -7.10
C ILE A 110 -5.55 6.06 -8.24
N GLN A 111 -4.81 4.96 -8.02
CA GLN A 111 -3.92 4.41 -9.05
C GLN A 111 -4.69 4.03 -10.31
N TYR A 112 -5.86 3.39 -10.18
CA TYR A 112 -6.68 3.06 -11.34
C TYR A 112 -7.16 4.31 -12.11
N LYS A 113 -7.55 5.38 -11.40
CA LYS A 113 -7.90 6.66 -12.04
C LYS A 113 -6.71 7.30 -12.74
N LEU A 114 -5.50 7.22 -12.16
CA LEU A 114 -4.27 7.68 -12.80
C LEU A 114 -3.98 6.89 -14.08
N SER A 115 -4.05 5.56 -14.03
CA SER A 115 -3.88 4.72 -15.22
C SER A 115 -4.89 5.07 -16.31
N LEU A 116 -6.17 5.27 -15.96
CA LEU A 116 -7.18 5.73 -16.91
C LEU A 116 -6.83 7.09 -17.51
N HIS A 117 -6.39 8.03 -16.69
CA HIS A 117 -5.98 9.36 -17.14
C HIS A 117 -4.84 9.27 -18.16
N TYR A 118 -3.79 8.53 -17.84
CA TYR A 118 -2.65 8.37 -18.75
C TYR A 118 -3.04 7.63 -20.01
N TYR A 119 -3.83 6.56 -19.92
CA TYR A 119 -4.36 5.86 -21.09
C TYR A 119 -5.14 6.80 -22.03
N THR A 120 -6.04 7.64 -21.48
CA THR A 120 -6.82 8.58 -22.30
C THR A 120 -6.00 9.68 -22.96
N LYS A 121 -4.80 9.96 -22.44
CA LYS A 121 -3.88 10.99 -22.95
C LYS A 121 -2.68 10.41 -23.70
N ALA A 122 -2.55 9.09 -23.73
CA ALA A 122 -1.41 8.41 -24.32
C ALA A 122 -1.37 8.64 -25.83
N ARG A 123 -0.15 8.75 -26.36
CA ARG A 123 0.09 8.62 -27.81
C ARG A 123 0.14 7.14 -28.18
N ASP A 124 -0.07 6.82 -29.45
CA ASP A 124 -0.25 5.44 -29.95
C ASP A 124 0.81 4.43 -29.44
N TYR A 125 2.06 4.85 -29.22
CA TYR A 125 3.14 3.97 -28.78
C TYR A 125 3.23 3.74 -27.25
N GLU A 126 2.54 4.54 -26.43
CA GLU A 126 2.49 4.39 -24.95
C GLU A 126 1.15 3.78 -24.49
N MET A 127 0.19 3.68 -25.41
CA MET A 127 -1.19 3.29 -25.14
C MET A 127 -1.29 1.85 -24.61
N ASP A 128 -0.45 0.94 -25.12
CA ASP A 128 -0.43 -0.48 -24.71
C ASP A 128 -0.08 -0.65 -23.23
N ASP A 129 0.89 0.10 -22.71
CA ASP A 129 1.33 -0.05 -21.31
C ASP A 129 0.27 0.47 -20.33
N TYR A 130 -0.27 1.66 -20.59
CA TYR A 130 -1.34 2.21 -19.75
C TYR A 130 -2.65 1.44 -19.86
N LEU A 131 -2.93 0.83 -21.02
CA LEU A 131 -4.07 -0.06 -21.17
C LEU A 131 -3.93 -1.29 -20.26
N GLU A 132 -2.75 -1.88 -20.20
CA GLU A 132 -2.55 -3.05 -19.35
C GLU A 132 -2.63 -2.71 -17.86
N ASP A 133 -2.07 -1.58 -17.44
CA ASP A 133 -2.30 -1.06 -16.09
C ASP A 133 -3.81 -0.95 -15.80
N CYS A 134 -4.58 -0.34 -16.71
CA CYS A 134 -6.03 -0.23 -16.56
C CYS A 134 -6.71 -1.60 -16.40
N VAL A 135 -6.31 -2.59 -17.21
CA VAL A 135 -6.88 -3.94 -17.16
C VAL A 135 -6.57 -4.62 -15.83
N GLN A 136 -5.32 -4.56 -15.36
CA GLN A 136 -4.91 -5.23 -14.13
C GLN A 136 -5.49 -4.55 -12.88
N TYR A 137 -5.44 -3.22 -12.76
CA TYR A 137 -6.04 -2.52 -11.62
C TYR A 137 -7.56 -2.63 -11.58
N LYS A 138 -8.24 -2.64 -12.75
CA LYS A 138 -9.68 -2.94 -12.79
C LYS A 138 -9.98 -4.34 -12.24
N LYS A 139 -9.13 -5.33 -12.54
CA LYS A 139 -9.28 -6.68 -11.99
C LYS A 139 -9.11 -6.71 -10.47
N VAL A 140 -8.16 -5.94 -9.90
CA VAL A 140 -8.04 -5.76 -8.44
C VAL A 140 -9.34 -5.21 -7.86
N LEU A 141 -9.83 -4.07 -8.39
CA LEU A 141 -11.04 -3.42 -7.91
C LEU A 141 -12.27 -4.34 -7.94
N GLN A 142 -12.45 -5.10 -9.03
CA GLN A 142 -13.56 -6.03 -9.16
C GLN A 142 -13.44 -7.22 -8.19
N THR A 143 -12.23 -7.73 -8.00
CA THR A 143 -12.01 -8.92 -7.16
C THR A 143 -12.18 -8.59 -5.68
N LEU A 144 -11.80 -7.38 -5.25
CA LEU A 144 -11.93 -6.93 -3.86
C LEU A 144 -13.25 -6.19 -3.56
N GLY A 145 -14.15 -6.06 -4.53
CA GLY A 145 -15.45 -5.40 -4.34
C GLY A 145 -15.37 -3.87 -4.25
N TYR A 146 -14.29 -3.24 -4.73
CA TYR A 146 -14.08 -1.79 -4.64
C TYR A 146 -14.62 -1.00 -5.85
N TYR A 147 -15.19 -1.68 -6.84
CA TYR A 147 -15.60 -1.04 -8.08
C TYR A 147 -16.71 0.00 -7.88
N ASP A 148 -17.66 -0.24 -6.98
CA ASP A 148 -18.74 0.72 -6.69
C ASP A 148 -18.23 1.92 -5.89
N TYR A 149 -17.26 1.72 -5.00
CA TYR A 149 -16.55 2.82 -4.35
C TYR A 149 -15.86 3.70 -5.40
N TYR A 150 -15.10 3.09 -6.33
CA TYR A 150 -14.46 3.80 -7.44
C TYR A 150 -15.45 4.65 -8.27
N LYS A 151 -16.62 4.11 -8.62
CA LYS A 151 -17.62 4.83 -9.43
C LYS A 151 -18.13 6.09 -8.75
N ASN A 152 -18.36 6.01 -7.45
CA ASN A 152 -18.88 7.10 -6.64
C ASN A 152 -17.77 7.99 -6.06
N TYR A 153 -16.50 7.63 -6.30
CA TYR A 153 -15.36 8.35 -5.79
C TYR A 153 -15.27 9.72 -6.47
N VAL A 154 -15.68 10.76 -5.75
CA VAL A 154 -15.41 12.16 -6.07
C VAL A 154 -14.11 12.51 -5.37
N VAL A 155 -13.17 13.14 -6.06
CA VAL A 155 -11.89 13.56 -5.47
C VAL A 155 -12.19 14.56 -4.35
N SER A 156 -12.32 14.07 -3.11
CA SER A 156 -12.57 14.89 -1.94
C SER A 156 -11.24 15.19 -1.27
N LYS A 157 -10.63 16.33 -1.62
CA LYS A 157 -9.39 16.87 -1.03
C LYS A 157 -8.14 16.00 -1.27
N PRO A 158 -6.92 16.56 -1.20
CA PRO A 158 -5.69 15.89 -1.62
C PRO A 158 -5.24 14.94 -0.51
N HIS A 159 -5.99 13.89 -0.26
CA HIS A 159 -5.57 12.86 0.67
C HIS A 159 -4.76 11.82 -0.12
N PHE A 160 -3.45 11.88 0.13
CA PHE A 160 -2.42 10.92 -0.25
C PHE A 160 -1.79 11.11 -1.64
N ILE A 161 -0.76 11.97 -1.65
CA ILE A 161 0.29 11.98 -2.64
C ILE A 161 1.13 10.71 -2.47
N MET A 162 1.33 9.99 -3.58
CA MET A 162 2.27 8.88 -3.65
C MET A 162 3.70 9.42 -3.48
N SER A 163 4.43 8.95 -2.46
CA SER A 163 5.84 9.24 -2.11
C SER A 163 6.09 10.34 -1.03
N PRO A 164 7.28 10.38 -0.37
CA PRO A 164 7.41 10.11 1.07
C PRO A 164 7.56 11.36 1.95
N GLU A 165 7.60 12.55 1.36
CA GLU A 165 8.00 13.80 2.02
C GLU A 165 6.80 14.67 2.47
N ASN A 166 5.60 14.41 1.93
CA ASN A 166 4.40 15.19 2.24
C ASN A 166 3.70 14.78 3.55
N LEU A 167 4.39 14.04 4.41
CA LEU A 167 3.91 13.58 5.72
C LEU A 167 3.89 14.70 6.79
N TYR A 168 4.47 15.87 6.50
CA TYR A 168 4.51 17.03 7.39
C TYR A 168 3.54 18.17 7.02
N GLU A 169 2.74 18.06 5.97
CA GLU A 169 1.82 19.14 5.53
C GLU A 169 0.37 19.00 5.99
N TYR A 170 0.16 18.55 7.23
CA TYR A 170 -1.11 18.80 7.92
C TYR A 170 -0.79 19.34 9.32
N ILE A 171 -0.36 20.61 9.33
CA ILE A 171 -0.09 21.41 10.53
C ILE A 171 -1.41 21.64 11.29
N LEU A 172 -1.39 21.29 12.59
CA LEU A 172 -2.23 21.73 13.73
C LEU A 172 -3.76 21.69 13.57
#